data_AF-A0A2S6RPC7-F1
#
_entry.id   AF-A0A2S6RPC7-F1
#
_cell.length_a   1.000
_cell.length_b   1.000
_cell.length_c   1.000
_cell.angle_alpha   90.00
_cell.angle_beta   90.00
_cell.angle_gamma   90.00
#
_symmetry.space_group_name_H-M   'P 1'
#
loop_
_entity.id
_entity.type
_entity.pdbx_description
1 polymer ?
#
loop_
_entity_poly.entity_id
_entity_poly.type
_entity_poly.pdbx_seq_one_letter_code
_entity_poly.pdbx_strand_id
1 'polypeptide(L)' 'MVATTKDKKKYKIIHKKVDETVESPCTNVCKYDTKEEFCIGCYRTKQELQDWWIMTREQKLETLEKLEKRKLI' A
#
# COMPACT_ATOMS: atom_id res chain seq x y z
N MET A 1 14.65 9.67 25.04
CA MET A 1 13.33 9.10 25.41
C MET A 1 12.48 10.31 25.80
N VAL A 2 11.43 10.77 25.11
CA VAL A 2 10.29 10.08 24.50
C VAL A 2 9.67 11.04 23.46
N ALA A 3 9.25 10.53 22.30
CA ALA A 3 8.57 11.35 21.31
C ALA A 3 7.20 11.80 21.86
N THR A 4 7.07 13.11 22.05
CA THR A 4 5.88 13.79 22.55
C THR A 4 4.66 13.53 21.66
N THR A 5 3.53 13.23 22.30
CA THR A 5 2.27 12.72 21.75
C THR A 5 1.49 13.69 20.84
N LYS A 6 2.08 14.80 20.39
CA LYS A 6 1.42 15.83 19.56
C LYS A 6 1.50 15.59 18.04
N ASP A 7 2.38 14.70 17.59
CA ASP A 7 2.68 14.53 16.15
C ASP A 7 1.66 13.67 15.39
N LYS A 8 0.90 12.82 16.10
CA LYS A 8 -0.07 11.89 15.49
C LYS A 8 -1.21 12.58 14.74
N LYS A 9 -1.56 13.81 15.13
CA LYS A 9 -2.71 14.54 14.57
C LYS A 9 -2.40 15.15 13.19
N LYS A 10 -1.14 15.49 12.91
CA LYS A 10 -0.71 16.07 11.63
C LYS A 10 -0.61 15.00 10.53
N TYR A 11 -0.14 13.80 10.88
CA TYR A 11 -0.06 12.66 9.96
C TYR A 11 -1.43 12.17 9.45
N LYS A 12 -2.49 12.36 10.24
CA LYS A 12 -3.85 11.90 9.90
C LYS A 12 -4.55 12.75 8.83
N ILE A 13 -4.06 13.96 8.56
CA ILE A 13 -4.70 14.93 7.66
C ILE A 13 -4.19 14.78 6.21
N ILE A 14 -3.01 14.20 6.02
CA ILE A 14 -2.33 14.14 4.71
C ILE A 14 -2.72 12.89 3.90
N HIS A 15 -3.14 11.81 4.57
CA HIS A 15 -3.53 10.54 3.93
C HIS A 15 -5.05 10.40 3.88
N LYS A 16 -5.74 11.31 3.19
CA LYS A 16 -7.19 11.20 2.96
C LYS A 16 -7.44 9.96 2.10
N LYS A 17 -7.87 8.87 2.74
CA LYS A 17 -8.25 7.61 2.09
C LYS A 17 -9.37 7.95 1.08
N VAL A 18 -9.03 7.99 -0.22
CA VAL A 18 -9.98 8.36 -1.29
C VAL A 18 -11.15 7.38 -1.37
N ASP A 19 -10.87 6.10 -1.07
CA ASP A 19 -11.85 5.03 -1.17
C ASP A 19 -11.60 3.98 -0.07
N GLU A 20 -12.62 3.65 0.72
CA GLU A 20 -12.55 2.61 1.76
C GLU A 20 -13.07 1.24 1.29
N THR A 21 -13.74 1.19 0.13
CA THR A 21 -14.40 -0.01 -0.38
C THR A 21 -13.43 -1.13 -0.74
N VAL A 22 -12.18 -0.77 -1.05
CA VAL A 22 -11.14 -1.70 -1.47
C VAL A 22 -10.09 -1.81 -0.38
N GLU A 23 -10.05 -2.98 0.27
CA GLU A 23 -9.05 -3.30 1.27
C GLU A 23 -7.65 -3.39 0.65
N SER A 24 -6.64 -2.96 1.40
CA SER A 24 -5.26 -3.08 0.94
C SER A 24 -4.85 -4.55 1.02
N PRO A 25 -4.32 -5.17 -0.06
CA PRO A 25 -3.81 -6.55 -0.03
C PRO A 25 -2.48 -6.66 0.74
N CYS A 26 -2.18 -5.67 1.59
CA CYS A 26 -0.96 -5.63 2.38
C CYS A 26 -1.09 -6.56 3.58
N THR A 27 -0.27 -7.59 3.63
CA THR A 27 -0.18 -8.53 4.76
C THR A 27 0.59 -7.96 5.95
N ASN A 28 0.90 -6.65 5.96
CA ASN A 28 1.86 -6.00 6.87
C ASN A 28 3.27 -6.62 6.86
N VAL A 29 3.56 -7.51 5.90
CA VAL A 29 4.88 -8.08 5.66
C VAL A 29 5.49 -7.34 4.48
N CYS A 30 6.33 -6.36 4.78
CA CYS A 30 7.05 -5.58 3.78
C CYS A 30 8.47 -6.12 3.66
N LYS A 31 8.66 -7.15 2.82
CA LYS A 31 9.97 -7.78 2.61
C LYS A 31 10.27 -7.76 1.11
N TYR A 32 11.42 -7.19 0.78
CA TYR A 32 11.93 -7.08 -0.59
C TYR A 32 13.24 -7.88 -0.61
N ASP A 33 13.37 -8.84 -1.52
CA ASP A 33 14.68 -9.42 -1.77
C ASP A 33 15.56 -8.40 -2.50
N THR A 34 16.89 -8.55 -2.42
CA THR A 34 17.85 -7.65 -3.07
C THR A 34 17.66 -7.58 -4.59
N LYS A 35 16.98 -8.58 -5.17
CA LYS A 35 16.63 -8.65 -6.60
C LYS A 35 15.20 -8.26 -6.93
N GLU A 36 14.31 -8.16 -5.94
CA GLU A 36 12.88 -7.97 -6.18
C GLU A 36 12.47 -6.51 -6.01
N GLU A 37 11.97 -5.90 -7.09
CA GLU A 37 11.35 -4.57 -7.06
C GLU A 37 9.94 -4.58 -6.42
N PHE A 38 9.47 -5.79 -6.07
CA PHE A 38 8.14 -6.08 -5.54
C PHE A 38 8.26 -6.61 -4.11
N CYS A 39 7.25 -6.32 -3.29
CA CYS A 39 7.15 -6.90 -1.96
C CYS A 39 6.73 -8.37 -2.06
N ILE A 40 7.46 -9.30 -1.45
CA ILE A 40 7.10 -10.74 -1.49
C ILE A 40 5.77 -11.07 -0.79
N GLY A 41 5.30 -10.18 0.09
CA GLY A 41 4.08 -10.39 0.86
C GLY A 41 2.82 -10.01 0.08
N CYS A 42 2.85 -8.85 -0.59
CA CYS A 42 1.70 -8.31 -1.31
C CYS A 42 1.90 -8.17 -2.82
N TYR A 43 3.08 -8.54 -3.34
CA TYR A 43 3.52 -8.47 -4.74
C TYR A 43 3.47 -7.06 -5.35
N ARG A 44 3.34 -6.03 -4.50
CA ARG A 44 3.28 -4.62 -4.92
C ARG A 44 4.65 -4.02 -5.05
N THR A 45 4.79 -3.15 -6.03
CA THR A 45 5.93 -2.24 -6.10
C THR A 45 5.82 -1.15 -5.03
N LYS A 46 6.95 -0.54 -4.65
CA LYS A 46 6.96 0.64 -3.76
C LYS A 46 6.12 1.79 -4.33
N GLN A 47 6.15 1.97 -5.65
CA GLN A 47 5.40 3.02 -6.33
C GLN A 47 3.89 2.79 -6.20
N GLU A 48 3.40 1.56 -6.42
CA GLU A 48 1.98 1.23 -6.20
C GLU A 48 1.54 1.36 -4.74
N LEU A 49 2.45 1.11 -3.78
CA LEU A 49 2.14 1.28 -2.36
C LEU A 49 1.96 2.76 -1.98
N GLN A 50 2.75 3.65 -2.58
CA GLN A 50 2.60 5.09 -2.44
C GLN A 50 1.33 5.58 -3.13
N ASP A 51 1.09 5.10 -4.36
CA ASP A 51 -0.04 5.52 -5.19
C ASP A 51 -1.39 5.03 -4.62
N TRP A 52 -1.41 3.91 -3.89
CA TRP A 52 -2.63 3.33 -3.30
C TRP A 52 -3.48 4.32 -2.48
N TRP A 53 -2.84 5.31 -1.86
CA TRP A 53 -3.54 6.32 -1.05
C TRP A 53 -4.26 7.36 -1.91
N ILE A 54 -3.79 7.59 -3.14
CA ILE A 54 -4.34 8.56 -4.10
C ILE A 54 -5.16 7.91 -5.21
N MET A 55 -5.04 6.59 -5.40
CA MET A 55 -5.82 5.82 -6.36
C MET A 55 -7.34 5.85 -6.05
N THR A 56 -8.14 5.95 -7.10
CA THR A 56 -9.59 5.74 -7.06
C THR A 56 -9.93 4.25 -6.94
N ARG A 57 -11.18 3.92 -6.60
CA ARG A 57 -11.68 2.54 -6.52
C ARG A 57 -11.28 1.68 -7.73
N GLU A 58 -11.46 2.20 -8.93
CA GLU A 58 -11.19 1.49 -10.18
C GLU A 58 -9.70 1.20 -10.35
N GLN A 59 -8.83 2.17 -10.07
CA GLN A 59 -7.38 1.99 -10.08
C GLN A 59 -6.92 0.97 -9.04
N LYS A 60 -7.52 1.00 -7.84
CA LYS A 60 -7.24 0.01 -6.79
C LYS A 60 -7.62 -1.41 -7.20
N LEU A 61 -8.78 -1.59 -7.85
CA LEU A 61 -9.23 -2.87 -8.37
C LEU A 61 -8.31 -3.37 -9.48
N GLU A 62 -7.90 -2.50 -10.41
CA GLU A 62 -6.95 -2.87 -11.47
C GLU A 62 -5.59 -3.29 -10.88
N THR A 63 -5.09 -2.56 -9.88
CA THR A 63 -3.88 -2.98 -9.16
C THR A 63 -4.09 -4.32 -8.48
N LEU A 64 -5.20 -4.56 -7.77
CA LEU A 64 -5.48 -5.86 -7.17
C LEU A 64 -5.47 -7.00 -8.20
N GLU A 65 -6.13 -6.80 -9.34
CA GLU A 65 -6.16 -7.78 -10.42
C GLU A 65 -4.76 -8.06 -10.98
N LYS A 66 -3.93 -7.01 -11.14
CA LYS A 66 -2.52 -7.14 -11.54
C LYS A 66 -1.71 -7.95 -10.52
N LEU A 67 -1.95 -7.76 -9.24
CA LEU A 67 -1.27 -8.50 -8.17
C LEU A 67 -1.72 -9.97 -8.12
N GLU A 68 -3.01 -10.24 -8.26
CA GLU A 68 -3.53 -11.61 -8.36
C GLU A 68 -2.96 -12.33 -9.58
N LYS A 69 -2.92 -11.64 -10.73
CA LYS A 69 -2.28 -12.16 -11.95
C LYS A 69 -0.80 -12.47 -11.73
N ARG A 70 -0.06 -11.62 -10.99
CA ARG A 70 1.36 -11.88 -10.65
C ARG A 70 1.55 -13.04 -9.68
N LYS A 71 0.61 -13.25 -8.76
CA LYS A 71 0.64 -14.34 -7.78
C LYS A 71 0.36 -15.71 -8.43
N LEU A 72 -0.34 -15.73 -9.56
CA LEU A 72 -0.76 -16.94 -10.28
C LEU A 72 0.28 -17.46 -11.28
N ILE A 73 1.45 -16.82 -11.41
CA ILE A 73 2.57 -17.22 -12.28
C ILE A 73 3.64 -17.87 -11.40
#